data_AF-A0A2R6EMN1-F1
#
_entry.id   AF-A0A2R6EMN1-F1
#
_cell.length_a   1.000
_cell.length_b   1.000
_cell.length_c   1.000
_cell.angle_alpha   90.00
_cell.angle_beta   90.00
_cell.angle_gamma   90.00
#
_symmetry.space_group_name_H-M   'P 1'
#
loop_
_entity.id
_entity.type
_entity.pdbx_description
1 polymer ?
#
loop_
_entity_poly.entity_id
_entity_poly.type
_entity_poly.pdbx_seq_one_letter_code
_entity_poly.pdbx_strand_id
1 'polypeptide(L)'
;MPSRRGLLGGIATLSTALAAGAASGITGADTQESEEHGHDHGAGTADSDVSYVRNVEEVRGHLTSAATLLAEGRREDAVLHARHGSDYFAAVLPPARDENPSLASRLRGRLGTVSDRIETADADGFERFVTREVLPLLDEAVEMVVSGAVRETTAFDARVANALAGRIAEEYAAAVTPAGEIELSGEYWDARGFLTRLEARHDGIESALGTVPRQALETLNQEMMGVAPPGAVVDAALRFRVAVAADADLSAASVEGVDAAVAYARNADEVRGHALASVQLSEYGDAGAAALHAGHGADYVLALAPPVHAEDPALAARLHERLLALDDRVDDASASEFERFVTEEVVPVVDEAVATVLSADRRESTAFSARVTVALLRRIEDEYDAAVTDGETIELYGEYWDARGFFRRVRARYDAMRSDLDSETRELVEPELDILAEELRTAAPPWDVANSIDPLVDDLSRAIDR
;
A
#
# COMPACT_ATOMS: atom_id res chain seq x y z
N MET A 1 -46.52 -27.88 -13.42
CA MET A 1 -45.53 -27.84 -14.52
C MET A 1 -45.93 -26.75 -15.48
N PRO A 2 -45.18 -25.63 -15.47
CA PRO A 2 -44.34 -25.33 -16.63
C PRO A 2 -42.93 -24.85 -16.24
N SER A 3 -42.00 -25.02 -17.18
CA SER A 3 -40.60 -24.64 -17.12
C SER A 3 -40.43 -23.11 -17.20
N ARG A 4 -39.70 -22.53 -16.24
CA ARG A 4 -39.15 -21.16 -16.34
C ARG A 4 -37.70 -21.26 -16.81
N ARG A 5 -37.45 -20.81 -18.04
CA ARG A 5 -36.11 -20.47 -18.52
C ARG A 5 -35.63 -19.25 -17.75
N GLY A 6 -34.57 -19.40 -16.97
CA GLY A 6 -33.83 -18.30 -16.38
C GLY A 6 -33.02 -17.59 -17.47
N LEU A 7 -33.21 -16.27 -17.58
CA LEU A 7 -32.26 -15.39 -18.25
C LEU A 7 -31.02 -15.28 -17.35
N LEU A 8 -29.90 -15.79 -17.81
CA LEU A 8 -28.58 -15.41 -17.34
C LEU A 8 -28.21 -14.12 -18.06
N GLY A 9 -28.31 -12.99 -17.34
CA GLY A 9 -27.65 -11.75 -17.73
C GLY A 9 -26.23 -11.79 -17.20
N GLY A 10 -25.25 -11.94 -18.11
CA GLY A 10 -23.84 -11.79 -17.77
C GLY A 10 -23.56 -10.33 -17.43
N ILE A 11 -23.16 -10.09 -16.20
CA ILE A 11 -22.50 -8.86 -15.80
C ILE A 11 -21.04 -9.04 -16.21
N ALA A 12 -20.62 -8.26 -17.21
CA ALA A 12 -19.22 -8.08 -17.53
C ALA A 12 -18.58 -7.38 -16.34
N THR A 13 -17.73 -8.10 -15.62
CA THR A 13 -16.75 -7.53 -14.68
C THR A 13 -15.81 -6.66 -15.50
N LEU A 14 -16.02 -5.34 -15.47
CA LEU A 14 -14.98 -4.39 -15.83
C LEU A 14 -13.91 -4.51 -14.75
N SER A 15 -12.79 -5.16 -15.09
CA SER A 15 -11.54 -5.06 -14.34
C SER A 15 -11.04 -3.63 -14.48
N THR A 16 -11.39 -2.78 -13.51
CA THR A 16 -10.78 -1.47 -13.33
C THR A 16 -9.37 -1.71 -12.81
N ALA A 17 -8.38 -1.36 -13.63
CA ALA A 17 -6.98 -1.31 -13.22
C ALA A 17 -6.83 -0.22 -12.14
N LEU A 18 -6.87 -0.64 -10.86
CA LEU A 18 -6.36 0.16 -9.75
C LEU A 18 -4.84 0.10 -9.82
N ALA A 19 -4.26 1.11 -10.46
CA ALA A 19 -2.85 1.39 -10.36
C ALA A 19 -2.55 1.79 -8.90
N ALA A 20 -1.75 0.97 -8.23
CA ALA A 20 -1.16 1.26 -6.93
C ALA A 20 -0.38 2.58 -7.02
N GLY A 21 -0.94 3.62 -6.41
CA GLY A 21 -0.37 4.95 -6.27
C GLY A 21 -0.75 5.53 -4.92
N ALA A 22 -0.37 4.85 -3.84
CA ALA A 22 -0.55 5.33 -2.47
C ALA A 22 0.78 5.27 -1.71
N ALA A 23 1.66 6.20 -2.07
CA ALA A 23 2.72 6.72 -1.22
C ALA A 23 3.05 8.13 -1.71
N SER A 24 2.16 9.09 -1.47
CA SER A 24 2.46 10.51 -1.66
C SER A 24 2.10 11.25 -0.38
N GLY A 25 3.13 11.57 0.39
CA GLY A 25 3.05 12.58 1.43
C GLY A 25 2.88 13.97 0.81
N ILE A 26 1.96 14.74 1.39
CA ILE A 26 2.15 16.10 1.89
C ILE A 26 3.17 16.96 1.12
N THR A 27 2.67 17.88 0.27
CA THR A 27 3.12 19.29 0.22
C THR A 27 1.98 20.15 -0.31
N GLY A 28 1.56 21.16 0.47
CA GLY A 28 0.53 22.11 0.08
C GLY A 28 1.04 23.28 -0.78
N ALA A 29 0.09 23.79 -1.59
CA ALA A 29 -0.18 25.17 -2.00
C ALA A 29 0.94 26.08 -2.60
N ASP A 30 0.86 26.21 -3.92
CA ASP A 30 0.83 27.43 -4.75
C ASP A 30 1.82 28.60 -4.52
N THR A 31 2.66 28.83 -5.54
CA THR A 31 2.67 30.11 -6.29
C THR A 31 3.20 29.88 -7.72
N GLN A 32 2.49 30.41 -8.71
CA GLN A 32 2.94 30.58 -10.10
C GLN A 32 4.01 31.67 -10.19
N GLU A 33 5.09 31.46 -10.97
CA GLU A 33 5.56 32.39 -12.01
C GLU A 33 6.71 31.79 -12.86
N SER A 34 6.48 31.82 -14.18
CA SER A 34 7.39 31.93 -15.35
C SER A 34 8.89 31.52 -15.33
N GLU A 35 9.21 30.67 -16.32
CA GLU A 35 10.40 30.65 -17.22
C GLU A 35 11.79 31.03 -16.67
N GLU A 36 12.72 30.06 -16.55
CA GLU A 36 14.02 30.09 -17.26
C GLU A 36 14.77 28.74 -17.16
N HIS A 37 15.37 28.32 -18.28
CA HIS A 37 16.18 27.11 -18.40
C HIS A 37 17.42 27.11 -17.49
N GLY A 38 17.50 26.13 -16.59
CA GLY A 38 18.73 25.72 -15.92
C GLY A 38 18.72 24.20 -15.72
N HIS A 39 19.57 23.48 -16.44
CA HIS A 39 19.83 22.06 -16.21
C HIS A 39 20.56 21.91 -14.87
N ASP A 40 19.80 21.61 -13.82
CA ASP A 40 20.33 21.02 -12.60
C ASP A 40 20.35 19.50 -12.82
N HIS A 41 21.54 18.90 -12.74
CA HIS A 41 21.71 17.45 -12.91
C HIS A 41 21.13 16.75 -11.68
N GLY A 42 19.88 16.32 -11.81
CA GLY A 42 19.03 15.89 -10.71
C GLY A 42 19.61 14.73 -9.93
N ALA A 43 19.92 14.99 -8.66
CA ALA A 43 19.95 13.94 -7.66
C ALA A 43 18.55 13.30 -7.62
N GLY A 44 18.45 12.04 -8.06
CA GLY A 44 17.26 11.24 -7.85
C GLY A 44 16.88 11.25 -6.36
N THR A 45 15.59 11.26 -6.07
CA THR A 45 15.15 11.03 -4.69
C THR A 45 15.40 9.56 -4.33
N ALA A 46 15.55 9.25 -3.05
CA ALA A 46 15.73 7.86 -2.63
C ALA A 46 14.60 6.94 -3.12
N ASP A 47 13.41 7.49 -3.36
CA ASP A 47 12.23 6.76 -3.85
C ASP A 47 12.31 6.48 -5.35
N SER A 48 12.85 7.41 -6.15
CA SER A 48 13.11 7.17 -7.56
C SER A 48 14.22 6.13 -7.75
N ASP A 49 15.24 6.12 -6.89
CA ASP A 49 16.33 5.14 -6.93
C ASP A 49 15.83 3.73 -6.61
N VAL A 50 15.01 3.59 -5.56
CA VAL A 50 14.38 2.32 -5.19
C VAL A 50 13.49 1.82 -6.33
N SER A 51 12.64 2.70 -6.89
CA SER A 51 11.77 2.34 -8.01
C SER A 51 12.56 1.92 -9.24
N TYR A 52 13.66 2.62 -9.54
CA TYR A 52 14.53 2.27 -10.65
C TYR A 52 15.14 0.88 -10.50
N VAL A 53 15.74 0.58 -9.34
CA VAL A 53 16.35 -0.73 -9.10
C VAL A 53 15.31 -1.84 -9.05
N ARG A 54 14.11 -1.59 -8.48
CA ARG A 54 13.00 -2.54 -8.53
C ARG A 54 12.63 -2.90 -9.98
N ASN A 55 12.47 -1.89 -10.87
CA ASN A 55 12.19 -2.13 -12.29
C ASN A 55 13.30 -2.94 -12.99
N VAL A 56 14.57 -2.69 -12.64
CA VAL A 56 15.70 -3.48 -13.15
C VAL A 56 15.60 -4.93 -12.67
N GLU A 57 15.27 -5.16 -11.40
CA GLU A 57 15.05 -6.50 -10.86
C GLU A 57 13.83 -7.20 -11.49
N GLU A 58 12.76 -6.49 -11.83
CA GLU A 58 11.62 -7.04 -12.57
C GLU A 58 12.06 -7.52 -13.97
N VAL A 59 12.87 -6.73 -14.71
CA VAL A 59 13.48 -7.20 -15.98
C VAL A 59 14.31 -8.47 -15.77
N ARG A 60 15.10 -8.54 -14.69
CA ARG A 60 15.88 -9.76 -14.35
C ARG A 60 14.97 -10.94 -14.05
N GLY A 61 13.84 -10.70 -13.37
CA GLY A 61 12.83 -11.71 -13.07
C GLY A 61 12.24 -12.31 -14.35
N HIS A 62 11.78 -11.49 -15.29
CA HIS A 62 11.26 -11.97 -16.58
C HIS A 62 12.29 -12.81 -17.35
N LEU A 63 13.55 -12.37 -17.38
CA LEU A 63 14.63 -13.11 -18.04
C LEU A 63 14.92 -14.46 -17.35
N THR A 64 14.79 -14.50 -16.02
CA THR A 64 14.93 -15.73 -15.22
C THR A 64 13.80 -16.71 -15.52
N SER A 65 12.55 -16.23 -15.56
CA SER A 65 11.38 -17.04 -15.93
C SER A 65 11.48 -17.55 -17.36
N ALA A 66 11.88 -16.70 -18.32
CA ALA A 66 12.11 -17.09 -19.70
C ALA A 66 13.18 -18.18 -19.84
N ALA A 67 14.30 -18.07 -19.11
CA ALA A 67 15.35 -19.09 -19.11
C ALA A 67 14.86 -20.42 -18.53
N THR A 68 14.10 -20.38 -17.43
CA THR A 68 13.52 -21.56 -16.77
C THR A 68 12.54 -22.27 -17.71
N LEU A 69 11.61 -21.53 -18.30
CA LEU A 69 10.62 -22.05 -19.23
C LEU A 69 11.27 -22.65 -20.48
N LEU A 70 12.32 -22.02 -21.00
CA LEU A 70 13.06 -22.58 -22.14
C LEU A 70 13.75 -23.89 -21.76
N ALA A 71 14.31 -24.01 -20.56
CA ALA A 71 14.89 -25.25 -20.04
C ALA A 71 13.85 -26.36 -19.86
N GLU A 72 12.61 -26.00 -19.52
CA GLU A 72 11.45 -26.92 -19.47
C GLU A 72 10.88 -27.28 -20.86
N GLY A 73 11.45 -26.73 -21.94
CA GLY A 73 10.97 -26.94 -23.31
C GLY A 73 9.73 -26.10 -23.68
N ARG A 74 9.31 -25.19 -22.81
CA ARG A 74 8.16 -24.28 -22.98
C ARG A 74 8.58 -23.00 -23.71
N ARG A 75 9.04 -23.15 -24.96
CA ARG A 75 9.62 -22.04 -25.73
C ARG A 75 8.63 -20.88 -25.98
N GLU A 76 7.37 -21.18 -26.30
CA GLU A 76 6.36 -20.15 -26.57
C GLU A 76 6.13 -19.27 -25.34
N ASP A 77 6.00 -19.88 -24.16
CA ASP A 77 5.89 -19.16 -22.89
C ASP A 77 7.16 -18.36 -22.61
N ALA A 78 8.35 -18.94 -22.81
CA ALA A 78 9.61 -18.22 -22.64
C ALA A 78 9.70 -16.96 -23.52
N VAL A 79 9.20 -17.02 -24.77
CA VAL A 79 9.14 -15.85 -25.66
C VAL A 79 8.18 -14.80 -25.12
N LEU A 80 7.01 -15.20 -24.59
CA LEU A 80 6.05 -14.28 -23.98
C LEU A 80 6.71 -13.48 -22.84
N HIS A 81 7.36 -14.14 -21.88
CA HIS A 81 8.02 -13.47 -20.75
C HIS A 81 9.16 -12.55 -21.18
N ALA A 82 9.95 -12.97 -22.16
CA ALA A 82 10.99 -12.11 -22.71
C ALA A 82 10.45 -10.82 -23.33
N ARG A 83 9.19 -10.81 -23.79
CA ARG A 83 8.53 -9.61 -24.30
C ARG A 83 7.99 -8.73 -23.18
N HIS A 84 7.46 -9.30 -22.10
CA HIS A 84 6.99 -8.51 -20.94
C HIS A 84 8.13 -7.70 -20.31
N GLY A 85 9.34 -8.26 -20.25
CA GLY A 85 10.53 -7.51 -19.83
C GLY A 85 10.80 -6.23 -20.65
N SER A 86 10.24 -6.11 -21.86
CA SER A 86 10.35 -4.90 -22.68
C SER A 86 9.40 -3.77 -22.28
N ASP A 87 8.33 -4.08 -21.55
CA ASP A 87 7.39 -3.07 -21.04
C ASP A 87 8.07 -2.18 -20.01
N TYR A 88 9.04 -2.73 -19.27
CA TYR A 88 9.88 -2.01 -18.32
C TYR A 88 10.95 -1.13 -18.98
N PHE A 89 11.14 -1.19 -20.30
CA PHE A 89 12.08 -0.29 -20.98
C PHE A 89 11.69 1.17 -20.81
N ALA A 90 10.39 1.46 -20.71
CA ALA A 90 9.90 2.80 -20.46
C ALA A 90 10.34 3.35 -19.09
N ALA A 91 10.58 2.47 -18.12
CA ALA A 91 11.05 2.84 -16.79
C ALA A 91 12.59 2.78 -16.65
N VAL A 92 13.25 1.80 -17.27
CA VAL A 92 14.69 1.56 -17.10
C VAL A 92 15.56 2.36 -18.07
N LEU A 93 15.13 2.53 -19.33
CA LEU A 93 15.99 3.16 -20.34
C LEU A 93 16.10 4.69 -20.19
N PRO A 94 15.06 5.47 -19.84
CA PRO A 94 15.21 6.92 -19.74
C PRO A 94 16.24 7.35 -18.71
N PRO A 95 16.20 6.90 -17.43
CA PRO A 95 17.22 7.28 -16.45
C PRO A 95 18.63 6.85 -16.87
N ALA A 96 18.79 5.62 -17.38
CA ALA A 96 20.08 5.14 -17.88
C ALA A 96 20.61 5.96 -19.08
N ARG A 97 19.72 6.46 -19.93
CA ARG A 97 20.08 7.27 -21.10
C ARG A 97 20.50 8.67 -20.69
N ASP A 98 19.83 9.24 -19.70
CA ASP A 98 20.12 10.59 -19.23
C ASP A 98 21.51 10.63 -18.58
N GLU A 99 21.90 9.56 -17.86
CA GLU A 99 23.26 9.39 -17.33
C GLU A 99 24.28 8.93 -18.38
N ASN A 100 23.94 7.95 -19.21
CA ASN A 100 24.86 7.37 -20.20
C ASN A 100 24.13 6.89 -21.46
N PRO A 101 24.00 7.74 -22.50
CA PRO A 101 23.30 7.39 -23.73
C PRO A 101 23.89 6.18 -24.47
N SER A 102 25.20 5.95 -24.36
CA SER A 102 25.87 4.82 -25.00
C SER A 102 25.49 3.50 -24.33
N LEU A 103 25.48 3.47 -22.99
CA LEU A 103 25.00 2.33 -22.21
C LEU A 103 23.53 2.04 -22.51
N ALA A 104 22.65 3.03 -22.46
CA ALA A 104 21.24 2.85 -22.77
C ALA A 104 21.01 2.30 -24.19
N SER A 105 21.81 2.74 -25.18
CA SER A 105 21.75 2.20 -26.54
C SER A 105 22.19 0.74 -26.60
N ARG A 106 23.29 0.37 -25.92
CA ARG A 106 23.74 -1.03 -25.81
C ARG A 106 22.68 -1.90 -25.14
N LEU A 107 22.15 -1.44 -24.01
CA LEU A 107 21.13 -2.14 -23.23
C LEU A 107 19.85 -2.37 -24.06
N ARG A 108 19.33 -1.32 -24.71
CA ARG A 108 18.20 -1.42 -25.64
C ARG A 108 18.47 -2.40 -26.77
N GLY A 109 19.66 -2.34 -27.38
CA GLY A 109 20.05 -3.24 -28.44
C GLY A 109 20.09 -4.70 -28.01
N ARG A 110 20.59 -4.99 -26.80
CA ARG A 110 20.62 -6.35 -26.26
C ARG A 110 19.25 -6.85 -25.85
N LEU A 111 18.51 -6.08 -25.06
CA LEU A 111 17.18 -6.47 -24.62
C LEU A 111 16.20 -6.64 -25.80
N GLY A 112 16.34 -5.82 -26.86
CA GLY A 112 15.57 -5.95 -28.09
C GLY A 112 15.82 -7.23 -28.90
N THR A 113 16.84 -8.02 -28.56
CA THR A 113 17.17 -9.30 -29.22
C THR A 113 16.84 -10.54 -28.37
N VAL A 114 16.30 -10.36 -27.15
CA VAL A 114 16.05 -11.47 -26.22
C VAL A 114 15.06 -12.48 -26.82
N SER A 115 13.94 -12.03 -27.40
CA SER A 115 12.95 -12.91 -28.03
C SER A 115 13.55 -13.73 -29.17
N ASP A 116 14.25 -13.08 -30.11
CA ASP A 116 14.94 -13.75 -31.23
C ASP A 116 15.96 -14.78 -30.73
N ARG A 117 16.59 -14.49 -29.59
CA ARG A 117 17.56 -15.40 -28.98
C ARG A 117 16.89 -16.66 -28.44
N ILE A 118 15.73 -16.55 -27.81
CA ILE A 118 14.95 -17.71 -27.32
C ILE A 118 14.50 -18.60 -28.48
N GLU A 119 14.11 -17.99 -29.60
CA GLU A 119 13.67 -18.72 -30.79
C GLU A 119 14.80 -19.55 -31.43
N THR A 120 16.04 -19.08 -31.31
CA THR A 120 17.19 -19.64 -32.03
C THR A 120 18.17 -20.43 -31.15
N ALA A 121 18.21 -20.17 -29.84
CA ALA A 121 19.09 -20.84 -28.90
C ALA A 121 18.45 -22.05 -28.22
N ASP A 122 19.29 -22.94 -27.72
CA ASP A 122 18.95 -23.88 -26.66
C ASP A 122 18.97 -23.18 -25.29
N ALA A 123 18.53 -23.88 -24.24
CA ALA A 123 18.43 -23.33 -22.89
C ALA A 123 19.78 -22.80 -22.38
N ASP A 124 20.84 -23.61 -22.43
CA ASP A 124 22.20 -23.20 -22.03
C ASP A 124 22.73 -22.02 -22.86
N GLY A 125 22.40 -21.97 -24.15
CA GLY A 125 22.77 -20.88 -25.05
C GLY A 125 22.08 -19.58 -24.69
N PHE A 126 20.81 -19.63 -24.32
CA PHE A 126 20.04 -18.47 -23.87
C PHE A 126 20.47 -18.01 -22.48
N GLU A 127 20.63 -18.93 -21.52
CA GLU A 127 21.10 -18.61 -20.17
C GLU A 127 22.48 -17.93 -20.20
N ARG A 128 23.41 -18.43 -21.02
CA ARG A 128 24.72 -17.78 -21.23
C ARG A 128 24.60 -16.38 -21.83
N PHE A 129 23.64 -16.17 -22.74
CA PHE A 129 23.39 -14.85 -23.31
C PHE A 129 22.88 -13.88 -22.23
N VAL A 130 21.86 -14.28 -21.45
CA VAL A 130 21.33 -13.46 -20.35
C VAL A 130 22.44 -13.13 -19.35
N THR A 131 23.14 -14.14 -18.84
CA THR A 131 24.12 -13.98 -17.76
C THR A 131 25.38 -13.21 -18.18
N ARG A 132 25.83 -13.34 -19.43
CA ARG A 132 27.10 -12.72 -19.87
C ARG A 132 26.94 -11.46 -20.69
N GLU A 133 25.79 -11.23 -21.30
CA GLU A 133 25.59 -10.10 -22.21
C GLU A 133 24.52 -9.12 -21.73
N VAL A 134 23.50 -9.57 -20.99
CA VAL A 134 22.37 -8.72 -20.58
C VAL A 134 22.53 -8.26 -19.13
N LEU A 135 22.69 -9.18 -18.18
CA LEU A 135 22.80 -8.85 -16.75
C LEU A 135 23.92 -7.85 -16.45
N PRO A 136 25.13 -7.97 -17.03
CA PRO A 136 26.19 -6.98 -16.79
C PRO A 136 25.83 -5.56 -17.27
N LEU A 137 24.98 -5.42 -18.29
CA LEU A 137 24.51 -4.10 -18.73
C LEU A 137 23.45 -3.53 -17.80
N LEU A 138 22.63 -4.39 -17.18
CA LEU A 138 21.68 -3.97 -16.15
C LEU A 138 22.42 -3.58 -14.86
N ASP A 139 23.47 -4.31 -14.47
CA ASP A 139 24.37 -3.92 -13.37
C ASP A 139 25.00 -2.55 -13.64
N GLU A 140 25.61 -2.37 -14.83
CA GLU A 140 26.22 -1.09 -15.24
C GLU A 140 25.18 0.05 -15.22
N ALA A 141 23.92 -0.22 -15.57
CA ALA A 141 22.85 0.78 -15.54
C ALA A 141 22.49 1.20 -14.11
N VAL A 142 22.37 0.23 -13.19
CA VAL A 142 22.16 0.53 -11.75
C VAL A 142 23.32 1.32 -11.17
N GLU A 143 24.57 0.94 -11.46
CA GLU A 143 25.75 1.64 -10.97
C GLU A 143 25.86 3.08 -11.46
N MET A 144 25.33 3.38 -12.65
CA MET A 144 25.32 4.73 -13.24
C MET A 144 24.18 5.58 -12.71
N VAL A 145 22.97 5.03 -12.59
CA VAL A 145 21.78 5.78 -12.19
C VAL A 145 21.70 5.98 -10.68
N VAL A 146 22.12 4.99 -9.90
CA VAL A 146 22.03 5.02 -8.43
C VAL A 146 23.42 5.13 -7.83
N SER A 147 23.60 6.16 -7.00
CA SER A 147 24.90 6.42 -6.38
C SER A 147 25.39 5.27 -5.50
N GLY A 148 26.70 5.01 -5.52
CA GLY A 148 27.38 4.02 -4.65
C GLY A 148 27.03 4.16 -3.17
N ALA A 149 26.99 5.40 -2.68
CA ALA A 149 26.70 5.70 -1.28
C ALA A 149 25.29 5.27 -0.84
N VAL A 150 24.32 5.25 -1.75
CA VAL A 150 22.95 4.82 -1.47
C VAL A 150 22.82 3.31 -1.69
N ARG A 151 23.26 2.81 -2.85
CA ARG A 151 23.04 1.41 -3.26
C ARG A 151 23.77 0.38 -2.39
N GLU A 152 24.82 0.77 -1.68
CA GLU A 152 25.61 -0.13 -0.82
C GLU A 152 25.08 -0.21 0.62
N THR A 153 23.92 0.40 0.90
CA THR A 153 23.31 0.36 2.24
C THR A 153 22.30 -0.77 2.38
N THR A 154 22.30 -1.43 3.55
CA THR A 154 21.27 -2.41 3.92
C THR A 154 19.86 -1.84 3.82
N ALA A 155 19.66 -0.58 4.21
CA ALA A 155 18.37 0.08 4.13
C ALA A 155 17.87 0.19 2.68
N PHE A 156 18.74 0.57 1.72
CA PHE A 156 18.36 0.62 0.31
C PHE A 156 17.98 -0.76 -0.23
N ASP A 157 18.75 -1.79 0.14
CA ASP A 157 18.44 -3.16 -0.24
C ASP A 157 17.11 -3.64 0.38
N ALA A 158 16.86 -3.38 1.66
CA ALA A 158 15.59 -3.68 2.30
C ALA A 158 14.40 -2.98 1.62
N ARG A 159 14.55 -1.71 1.20
CA ARG A 159 13.47 -0.95 0.52
C ARG A 159 13.09 -1.55 -0.84
N VAL A 160 14.08 -1.89 -1.66
CA VAL A 160 13.81 -2.52 -2.96
C VAL A 160 13.28 -3.95 -2.80
N ALA A 161 13.75 -4.72 -1.80
CA ALA A 161 13.19 -6.03 -1.48
C ALA A 161 11.71 -5.92 -1.05
N ASN A 162 11.38 -4.92 -0.22
CA ASN A 162 10.01 -4.63 0.19
C ASN A 162 9.11 -4.27 -1.02
N ALA A 163 9.63 -3.46 -1.95
CA ALA A 163 8.92 -3.09 -3.18
C ALA A 163 8.68 -4.30 -4.10
N LEU A 164 9.67 -5.18 -4.27
CA LEU A 164 9.53 -6.42 -5.04
C LEU A 164 8.49 -7.37 -4.42
N ALA A 165 8.46 -7.51 -3.09
CA ALA A 165 7.44 -8.32 -2.41
C ALA A 165 6.02 -7.81 -2.68
N GLY A 166 5.83 -6.48 -2.75
CA GLY A 166 4.57 -5.89 -3.18
C GLY A 166 4.20 -6.29 -4.62
N ARG A 167 5.14 -6.14 -5.56
CA ARG A 167 4.89 -6.52 -6.96
C ARG A 167 4.58 -8.02 -7.13
N ILE A 168 5.27 -8.89 -6.40
CA ILE A 168 4.99 -10.34 -6.40
C ILE A 168 3.53 -10.62 -6.04
N ALA A 169 3.02 -9.97 -4.99
CA ALA A 169 1.64 -10.15 -4.55
C ALA A 169 0.64 -9.68 -5.62
N GLU A 170 0.90 -8.54 -6.27
CA GLU A 170 0.06 -8.00 -7.37
C GLU A 170 0.00 -8.96 -8.57
N GLU A 171 1.15 -9.37 -9.11
CA GLU A 171 1.19 -10.27 -10.27
C GLU A 171 0.55 -11.63 -9.94
N TYR A 172 0.83 -12.17 -8.75
CA TYR A 172 0.26 -13.43 -8.33
C TYR A 172 -1.26 -13.37 -8.17
N ALA A 173 -1.78 -12.29 -7.58
CA ALA A 173 -3.22 -12.08 -7.43
C ALA A 173 -3.94 -11.88 -8.77
N ALA A 174 -3.27 -11.27 -9.76
CA ALA A 174 -3.77 -11.23 -11.13
C ALA A 174 -3.77 -12.62 -11.80
N ALA A 175 -2.84 -13.49 -11.41
CA ALA A 175 -2.62 -14.77 -12.06
C ALA A 175 -3.50 -15.92 -11.57
N VAL A 176 -3.82 -15.93 -10.27
CA VAL A 176 -4.41 -17.08 -9.58
C VAL A 176 -5.80 -16.74 -9.07
N THR A 177 -6.76 -17.65 -9.24
CA THR A 177 -8.13 -17.48 -8.75
C THR A 177 -8.22 -17.68 -7.23
N PRO A 178 -9.30 -17.24 -6.57
CA PRO A 178 -9.56 -17.57 -5.17
C PRO A 178 -9.58 -19.08 -4.86
N ALA A 179 -9.81 -19.93 -5.87
CA ALA A 179 -9.78 -21.38 -5.72
C ALA A 179 -8.36 -21.99 -5.79
N GLY A 180 -7.32 -21.19 -6.01
CA GLY A 180 -5.94 -21.67 -6.19
C GLY A 180 -5.68 -22.23 -7.60
N GLU A 181 -6.36 -21.72 -8.62
CA GLU A 181 -6.15 -22.12 -10.02
C GLU A 181 -5.41 -21.04 -10.79
N ILE A 182 -4.39 -21.41 -11.58
CA ILE A 182 -3.64 -20.47 -12.42
C ILE A 182 -4.46 -20.17 -13.69
N GLU A 183 -4.98 -18.95 -13.82
CA GLU A 183 -5.69 -18.47 -15.01
C GLU A 183 -4.77 -17.72 -15.97
N LEU A 184 -3.88 -16.87 -15.45
CA LEU A 184 -2.90 -16.14 -16.26
C LEU A 184 -1.51 -16.72 -16.00
N SER A 185 -1.16 -17.77 -16.76
CA SER A 185 0.16 -18.40 -16.63
C SER A 185 1.32 -17.42 -16.82
N GLY A 186 1.13 -16.33 -17.59
CA GLY A 186 2.11 -15.26 -17.72
C GLY A 186 2.39 -14.58 -16.37
N GLU A 187 1.39 -13.92 -15.80
CA GLU A 187 1.55 -13.20 -14.53
C GLU A 187 2.07 -14.12 -13.40
N TYR A 188 1.65 -15.39 -13.37
CA TYR A 188 2.17 -16.38 -12.40
C TYR A 188 3.69 -16.57 -12.52
N TRP A 189 4.19 -16.73 -13.74
CA TRP A 189 5.63 -16.90 -13.97
C TRP A 189 6.41 -15.60 -13.78
N ASP A 190 5.80 -14.45 -14.00
CA ASP A 190 6.41 -13.16 -13.69
C ASP A 190 6.60 -13.02 -12.17
N ALA A 191 5.57 -13.30 -11.37
CA ALA A 191 5.65 -13.35 -9.91
C ALA A 191 6.76 -14.31 -9.42
N ARG A 192 6.89 -15.51 -10.01
CA ARG A 192 7.97 -16.47 -9.66
C ARG A 192 9.36 -15.96 -10.01
N GLY A 193 9.49 -15.28 -11.14
CA GLY A 193 10.73 -14.61 -11.53
C GLY A 193 11.13 -13.57 -10.51
N PHE A 194 10.18 -12.72 -10.10
CA PHE A 194 10.39 -11.69 -9.09
C PHE A 194 10.72 -12.27 -7.72
N LEU A 195 10.09 -13.39 -7.32
CA LEU A 195 10.41 -14.10 -6.09
C LEU A 195 11.87 -14.57 -6.07
N THR A 196 12.37 -15.12 -7.18
CA THR A 196 13.78 -15.52 -7.28
C THR A 196 14.73 -14.33 -7.09
N ARG A 197 14.34 -13.15 -7.60
CA ARG A 197 15.10 -11.90 -7.42
C ARG A 197 15.04 -11.40 -5.99
N LEU A 198 13.87 -11.49 -5.36
CA LEU A 198 13.67 -11.16 -3.96
C LEU A 198 14.55 -12.03 -3.05
N GLU A 199 14.58 -13.34 -3.27
CA GLU A 199 15.43 -14.28 -2.52
C GLU A 199 16.91 -13.92 -2.64
N ALA A 200 17.42 -13.77 -3.87
CA ALA A 200 18.82 -13.42 -4.09
C ALA A 200 19.23 -12.11 -3.40
N ARG A 201 18.30 -11.15 -3.33
CA ARG A 201 18.56 -9.85 -2.73
C ARG A 201 18.44 -9.86 -1.22
N HIS A 202 17.48 -10.61 -0.68
CA HIS A 202 17.38 -10.88 0.75
C HIS A 202 18.64 -11.59 1.27
N ASP A 203 19.14 -12.60 0.57
CA ASP A 203 20.36 -13.33 0.95
C ASP A 203 21.58 -12.40 1.06
N GLY A 204 21.63 -11.33 0.23
CA GLY A 204 22.67 -10.30 0.29
C GLY A 204 22.64 -9.46 1.58
N ILE A 205 21.48 -9.33 2.22
CA ILE A 205 21.28 -8.55 3.45
C ILE A 205 20.92 -9.39 4.68
N GLU A 206 20.79 -10.70 4.54
CA GLU A 206 20.31 -11.61 5.60
C GLU A 206 21.11 -11.44 6.90
N SER A 207 22.43 -11.30 6.82
CA SER A 207 23.29 -11.12 8.00
C SER A 207 23.03 -9.83 8.80
N ALA A 208 22.38 -8.84 8.17
CA ALA A 208 22.00 -7.58 8.79
C ALA A 208 20.54 -7.57 9.28
N LEU A 209 19.74 -8.58 8.90
CA LEU A 209 18.35 -8.74 9.33
C LEU A 209 18.23 -9.83 10.40
N GLY A 210 17.10 -9.86 11.10
CA GLY A 210 16.75 -10.95 12.00
C GLY A 210 16.28 -12.20 11.25
N THR A 211 15.85 -13.21 12.00
CA THR A 211 15.36 -14.47 11.42
C THR A 211 13.92 -14.38 10.90
N VAL A 212 13.16 -13.36 11.33
CA VAL A 212 11.73 -13.24 11.01
C VAL A 212 11.49 -12.94 9.51
N PRO A 213 12.21 -12.00 8.87
CA PRO A 213 12.14 -11.80 7.42
C PRO A 213 12.37 -13.07 6.61
N ARG A 214 13.40 -13.86 6.96
CA ARG A 214 13.70 -15.12 6.27
C ARG A 214 12.55 -16.12 6.37
N GLN A 215 11.96 -16.28 7.56
CA GLN A 215 10.81 -17.16 7.76
C GLN A 215 9.59 -16.69 6.95
N ALA A 216 9.33 -15.38 6.91
CA ALA A 216 8.23 -14.82 6.13
C ALA A 216 8.45 -15.03 4.61
N LEU A 217 9.69 -14.89 4.14
CA LEU A 217 10.06 -15.17 2.74
C LEU A 217 9.89 -16.66 2.39
N GLU A 218 10.25 -17.56 3.31
CA GLU A 218 10.03 -19.00 3.14
C GLU A 218 8.54 -19.35 3.04
N THR A 219 7.70 -18.73 3.88
CA THR A 219 6.24 -18.87 3.77
C THR A 219 5.75 -18.35 2.42
N LEU A 220 6.16 -17.15 2.00
CA LEU A 220 5.79 -16.59 0.69
C LEU A 220 6.13 -17.55 -0.45
N ASN A 221 7.35 -18.09 -0.46
CA ASN A 221 7.76 -19.07 -1.46
C ASN A 221 6.92 -20.36 -1.39
N GLN A 222 6.65 -20.89 -0.18
CA GLN A 222 5.83 -22.09 0.00
C GLN A 222 4.40 -21.91 -0.52
N GLU A 223 3.75 -20.80 -0.17
CA GLU A 223 2.38 -20.49 -0.61
C GLU A 223 2.33 -20.34 -2.15
N MET A 224 3.28 -19.60 -2.74
CA MET A 224 3.34 -19.43 -4.19
C MET A 224 3.62 -20.73 -4.94
N MET A 225 4.59 -21.54 -4.49
CA MET A 225 4.89 -22.83 -5.14
C MET A 225 3.79 -23.86 -4.93
N GLY A 226 3.03 -23.73 -3.84
CA GLY A 226 1.82 -24.52 -3.56
C GLY A 226 0.60 -24.09 -4.36
N VAL A 227 0.68 -22.99 -5.12
CA VAL A 227 -0.45 -22.37 -5.82
C VAL A 227 -1.60 -22.05 -4.85
N ALA A 228 -1.25 -21.51 -3.69
CA ALA A 228 -2.23 -21.09 -2.70
C ALA A 228 -3.16 -19.99 -3.25
N PRO A 229 -4.36 -19.79 -2.68
CA PRO A 229 -5.21 -18.66 -3.02
C PRO A 229 -4.47 -17.32 -2.88
N PRO A 230 -4.77 -16.30 -3.71
CA PRO A 230 -4.11 -14.99 -3.68
C PRO A 230 -3.99 -14.37 -2.29
N GLY A 231 -5.05 -14.45 -1.47
CA GLY A 231 -5.04 -13.90 -0.12
C GLY A 231 -3.90 -14.43 0.76
N ALA A 232 -3.54 -15.72 0.64
CA ALA A 232 -2.44 -16.31 1.40
C ALA A 232 -1.07 -15.76 0.96
N VAL A 233 -0.88 -15.55 -0.35
CA VAL A 233 0.36 -14.97 -0.90
C VAL A 233 0.48 -13.49 -0.56
N VAL A 234 -0.63 -12.74 -0.63
CA VAL A 234 -0.70 -11.33 -0.21
C VAL A 234 -0.37 -11.18 1.28
N ASP A 235 -0.96 -12.01 2.15
CA ASP A 235 -0.63 -12.05 3.59
C ASP A 235 0.87 -12.34 3.81
N ALA A 236 1.38 -13.41 3.20
CA ALA A 236 2.80 -13.78 3.34
C ALA A 236 3.75 -12.65 2.87
N ALA A 237 3.43 -11.99 1.76
CA ALA A 237 4.19 -10.84 1.27
C ALA A 237 4.10 -9.64 2.24
N LEU A 238 2.94 -9.34 2.79
CA LEU A 238 2.77 -8.28 3.80
C LEU A 238 3.58 -8.58 5.07
N ARG A 239 3.57 -9.82 5.57
CA ARG A 239 4.39 -10.22 6.74
C ARG A 239 5.88 -10.03 6.47
N PHE A 240 6.35 -10.43 5.29
CA PHE A 240 7.73 -10.19 4.88
C PHE A 240 8.05 -8.70 4.86
N ARG A 241 7.17 -7.88 4.27
CA ARG A 241 7.36 -6.43 4.19
C ARG A 241 7.40 -5.76 5.56
N VAL A 242 6.52 -6.14 6.49
CA VAL A 242 6.52 -5.63 7.86
C VAL A 242 7.83 -5.99 8.58
N ALA A 243 8.24 -7.25 8.52
CA ALA A 243 9.44 -7.72 9.19
C ALA A 243 10.72 -7.06 8.63
N VAL A 244 10.85 -6.97 7.30
CA VAL A 244 12.00 -6.29 6.66
C VAL A 244 12.03 -4.80 7.02
N ALA A 245 10.86 -4.13 7.03
CA ALA A 245 10.81 -2.72 7.37
C ALA A 245 11.29 -2.45 8.80
N ALA A 246 10.89 -3.30 9.74
CA ALA A 246 11.32 -3.21 11.13
C ALA A 246 12.80 -3.56 11.34
N ASP A 247 13.24 -4.73 10.85
CA ASP A 247 14.61 -5.21 11.08
C ASP A 247 15.67 -4.34 10.40
N ALA A 248 15.34 -3.73 9.26
CA ALA A 248 16.24 -2.83 8.54
C ALA A 248 16.15 -1.37 9.02
N ASP A 249 15.37 -1.09 10.07
CA ASP A 249 15.12 0.26 10.61
C ASP A 249 14.73 1.26 9.50
N LEU A 250 13.81 0.82 8.63
CA LEU A 250 13.29 1.71 7.59
C LEU A 250 12.44 2.80 8.24
N SER A 251 12.28 3.94 7.56
CA SER A 251 11.45 5.04 8.07
C SER A 251 10.03 4.60 8.43
N ALA A 252 9.50 3.59 7.75
CA ALA A 252 8.19 2.99 8.03
C ALA A 252 8.10 2.31 9.42
N ALA A 253 9.23 1.91 10.03
CA ALA A 253 9.29 1.27 11.34
C ALA A 253 9.54 2.25 12.49
N SER A 254 9.71 3.55 12.19
CA SER A 254 9.99 4.57 13.19
C SER A 254 8.88 5.62 13.20
N VAL A 255 8.48 6.08 14.39
CA VAL A 255 7.54 7.19 14.56
C VAL A 255 8.25 8.34 15.28
N GLU A 256 9.06 9.08 14.53
CA GLU A 256 9.87 10.17 15.05
C GLU A 256 9.24 11.54 14.82
N GLY A 257 9.36 12.43 15.81
CA GLY A 257 8.81 13.78 15.73
C GLY A 257 7.29 13.82 15.94
N VAL A 258 6.72 15.02 15.90
CA VAL A 258 5.28 15.23 16.15
C VAL A 258 4.46 14.77 14.95
N ASP A 259 4.87 15.14 13.74
CA ASP A 259 4.05 14.93 12.55
C ASP A 259 3.88 13.45 12.21
N ALA A 260 4.95 12.64 12.31
CA ALA A 260 4.85 11.19 12.12
C ALA A 260 3.94 10.55 13.18
N ALA A 261 3.99 11.02 14.43
CA ALA A 261 3.11 10.53 15.48
C ALA A 261 1.64 10.91 15.25
N VAL A 262 1.38 12.12 14.74
CA VAL A 262 0.04 12.55 14.35
C VAL A 262 -0.48 11.66 13.21
N ALA A 263 0.34 11.43 12.17
CA ALA A 263 -0.02 10.54 11.07
C ALA A 263 -0.28 9.10 11.54
N TYR A 264 0.56 8.56 12.42
CA TYR A 264 0.38 7.22 13.00
C TYR A 264 -0.92 7.10 13.79
N ALA A 265 -1.20 8.07 14.67
CA ALA A 265 -2.44 8.09 15.45
C ALA A 265 -3.69 8.30 14.58
N ARG A 266 -3.59 9.12 13.53
CA ARG A 266 -4.65 9.34 12.54
C ARG A 266 -4.96 8.06 11.78
N ASN A 267 -3.95 7.38 11.23
CA ASN A 267 -4.11 6.08 10.55
C ASN A 267 -4.79 5.04 11.44
N ALA A 268 -4.41 4.98 12.72
CA ALA A 268 -5.06 4.09 13.68
C ALA A 268 -6.55 4.45 13.88
N ASP A 269 -6.91 5.73 13.86
CA ASP A 269 -8.32 6.14 13.89
C ASP A 269 -9.04 5.91 12.58
N GLU A 270 -8.39 6.05 11.43
CA GLU A 270 -8.99 5.71 10.13
C GLU A 270 -9.37 4.22 10.10
N VAL A 271 -8.48 3.32 10.54
CA VAL A 271 -8.80 1.89 10.74
C VAL A 271 -10.02 1.68 11.64
N ARG A 272 -10.07 2.36 12.79
CA ARG A 272 -11.25 2.28 13.69
C ARG A 272 -12.51 2.83 13.00
N GLY A 273 -12.38 3.90 12.21
CA GLY A 273 -13.45 4.53 11.46
C GLY A 273 -14.05 3.59 10.42
N HIS A 274 -13.21 2.97 9.59
CA HIS A 274 -13.63 1.97 8.60
C HIS A 274 -14.33 0.78 9.28
N ALA A 275 -13.73 0.22 10.34
CA ALA A 275 -14.32 -0.91 11.06
C ALA A 275 -15.70 -0.57 11.66
N LEU A 276 -15.87 0.64 12.23
CA LEU A 276 -17.15 1.09 12.78
C LEU A 276 -18.18 1.45 11.70
N ALA A 277 -17.75 1.93 10.53
CA ALA A 277 -18.62 2.14 9.38
C ALA A 277 -19.12 0.79 8.83
N SER A 278 -18.22 -0.18 8.70
CA SER A 278 -18.54 -1.56 8.31
C SER A 278 -19.58 -2.20 9.24
N VAL A 279 -19.42 -2.05 10.56
CA VAL A 279 -20.42 -2.51 11.54
C VAL A 279 -21.79 -1.88 11.28
N GLN A 280 -21.86 -0.55 11.14
CA GLN A 280 -23.12 0.15 10.91
C GLN A 280 -23.81 -0.30 9.61
N LEU A 281 -23.04 -0.53 8.55
CA LEU A 281 -23.54 -1.00 7.27
C LEU A 281 -24.04 -2.45 7.35
N SER A 282 -23.33 -3.30 8.09
CA SER A 282 -23.76 -4.67 8.38
C SER A 282 -25.10 -4.68 9.14
N GLU A 283 -25.28 -3.79 10.12
CA GLU A 283 -26.56 -3.62 10.83
C GLU A 283 -27.70 -3.15 9.91
N TYR A 284 -27.38 -2.34 8.91
CA TYR A 284 -28.34 -1.88 7.90
C TYR A 284 -28.66 -2.95 6.85
N GLY A 285 -27.95 -4.09 6.88
CA GLY A 285 -28.11 -5.17 5.91
C GLY A 285 -27.46 -4.87 4.56
N ASP A 286 -26.57 -3.88 4.48
CA ASP A 286 -25.81 -3.52 3.29
C ASP A 286 -24.46 -4.27 3.28
N ALA A 287 -24.52 -5.57 3.00
CA ALA A 287 -23.36 -6.45 3.07
C ALA A 287 -22.22 -6.02 2.13
N GLY A 288 -22.55 -5.57 0.92
CA GLY A 288 -21.55 -5.15 -0.06
C GLY A 288 -20.76 -3.93 0.40
N ALA A 289 -21.44 -2.93 0.94
CA ALA A 289 -20.75 -1.77 1.51
C ALA A 289 -20.01 -2.14 2.80
N ALA A 290 -20.60 -2.97 3.66
CA ALA A 290 -19.92 -3.43 4.87
C ALA A 290 -18.59 -4.13 4.55
N ALA A 291 -18.57 -5.00 3.55
CA ALA A 291 -17.36 -5.67 3.06
C ALA A 291 -16.32 -4.68 2.52
N LEU A 292 -16.74 -3.72 1.69
CA LEU A 292 -15.84 -2.67 1.18
C LEU A 292 -15.04 -1.99 2.32
N HIS A 293 -15.74 -1.54 3.37
CA HIS A 293 -15.08 -0.88 4.50
C HIS A 293 -14.30 -1.82 5.41
N ALA A 294 -14.71 -3.09 5.52
CA ALA A 294 -13.94 -4.08 6.26
C ALA A 294 -12.57 -4.31 5.59
N GLY A 295 -12.54 -4.36 4.26
CA GLY A 295 -11.34 -4.52 3.45
C GLY A 295 -10.30 -3.41 3.65
N HIS A 296 -10.73 -2.14 3.85
CA HIS A 296 -9.82 -1.01 4.08
C HIS A 296 -8.92 -1.20 5.30
N GLY A 297 -9.27 -2.05 6.28
CA GLY A 297 -8.40 -2.37 7.41
C GLY A 297 -7.03 -2.93 6.99
N ALA A 298 -7.00 -3.74 5.93
CA ALA A 298 -5.77 -4.33 5.40
C ALA A 298 -4.80 -3.28 4.81
N ASP A 299 -5.33 -2.19 4.26
CA ASP A 299 -4.54 -1.13 3.61
C ASP A 299 -3.60 -0.41 4.58
N TYR A 300 -3.95 -0.41 5.88
CA TYR A 300 -3.16 0.25 6.93
C TYR A 300 -2.12 -0.66 7.59
N VAL A 301 -2.05 -1.95 7.24
CA VAL A 301 -1.09 -2.88 7.86
C VAL A 301 0.34 -2.35 7.77
N LEU A 302 0.76 -1.84 6.61
CA LEU A 302 2.11 -1.30 6.43
C LEU A 302 2.34 0.06 7.09
N ALA A 303 1.27 0.79 7.41
CA ALA A 303 1.36 2.05 8.13
C ALA A 303 1.41 1.86 9.65
N LEU A 304 0.80 0.79 10.16
CA LEU A 304 0.67 0.55 11.61
C LEU A 304 1.61 -0.53 12.15
N ALA A 305 1.81 -1.62 11.41
CA ALA A 305 2.49 -2.81 11.92
C ALA A 305 4.01 -2.69 12.02
N PRO A 306 4.76 -2.03 11.10
CA PRO A 306 6.22 -1.98 11.22
C PRO A 306 6.73 -1.30 12.51
N PRO A 307 6.20 -0.15 12.95
CA PRO A 307 6.61 0.45 14.22
C PRO A 307 6.22 -0.41 15.43
N VAL A 308 5.10 -1.13 15.35
CA VAL A 308 4.71 -2.09 16.39
C VAL A 308 5.66 -3.27 16.39
N HIS A 309 6.10 -3.76 15.23
CA HIS A 309 6.99 -4.90 15.11
C HIS A 309 8.37 -4.61 15.68
N ALA A 310 8.88 -3.39 15.49
CA ALA A 310 10.14 -2.96 16.07
C ALA A 310 10.15 -3.06 17.60
N GLU A 311 9.01 -2.84 18.25
CA GLU A 311 8.86 -2.84 19.72
C GLU A 311 8.32 -4.17 20.29
N ASP A 312 7.29 -4.74 19.65
CA ASP A 312 6.60 -5.98 20.02
C ASP A 312 6.14 -6.76 18.75
N PRO A 313 6.99 -7.67 18.23
CA PRO A 313 6.65 -8.51 17.08
C PRO A 313 5.38 -9.35 17.27
N ALA A 314 5.06 -9.76 18.49
CA ALA A 314 3.89 -10.58 18.77
C ALA A 314 2.60 -9.75 18.69
N LEU A 315 2.62 -8.52 19.19
CA LEU A 315 1.52 -7.58 19.00
C LEU A 315 1.35 -7.20 17.53
N ALA A 316 2.44 -6.98 16.79
CA ALA A 316 2.37 -6.69 15.36
C ALA A 316 1.71 -7.84 14.57
N ALA A 317 2.02 -9.09 14.91
CA ALA A 317 1.38 -10.27 14.34
C ALA A 317 -0.13 -10.33 14.67
N ARG A 318 -0.52 -10.05 15.92
CA ARG A 318 -1.94 -9.96 16.30
C ARG A 318 -2.66 -8.84 15.55
N LEU A 319 -2.05 -7.65 15.48
CA LEU A 319 -2.61 -6.51 14.77
C LEU A 319 -2.87 -6.88 13.30
N HIS A 320 -1.86 -7.41 12.62
CA HIS A 320 -1.98 -7.89 11.24
C HIS A 320 -3.15 -8.88 11.08
N GLU A 321 -3.18 -9.95 11.90
CA GLU A 321 -4.22 -10.97 11.84
C GLU A 321 -5.63 -10.38 12.00
N ARG A 322 -5.81 -9.45 12.94
CA ARG A 322 -7.12 -8.81 13.17
C ARG A 322 -7.55 -7.88 12.06
N LEU A 323 -6.62 -7.16 11.44
CA LEU A 323 -6.95 -6.26 10.33
C LEU A 323 -7.31 -7.04 9.07
N LEU A 324 -6.61 -8.13 8.75
CA LEU A 324 -7.00 -8.99 7.62
C LEU A 324 -8.32 -9.71 7.86
N ALA A 325 -8.57 -10.18 9.09
CA ALA A 325 -9.79 -10.90 9.42
C ALA A 325 -11.06 -10.03 9.36
N LEU A 326 -10.97 -8.70 9.23
CA LEU A 326 -12.16 -7.86 9.06
C LEU A 326 -12.98 -8.28 7.84
N ASP A 327 -12.30 -8.46 6.70
CA ASP A 327 -12.93 -8.78 5.41
C ASP A 327 -13.65 -10.14 5.45
N ASP A 328 -13.00 -11.19 5.94
CA ASP A 328 -13.63 -12.51 6.07
C ASP A 328 -14.81 -12.49 7.07
N ARG A 329 -14.66 -11.75 8.18
CA ARG A 329 -15.62 -11.81 9.29
C ARG A 329 -16.91 -11.06 8.98
N VAL A 330 -16.87 -10.03 8.14
CA VAL A 330 -18.07 -9.26 7.77
C VAL A 330 -19.04 -10.09 6.92
N ASP A 331 -18.51 -11.03 6.13
CA ASP A 331 -19.29 -11.91 5.26
C ASP A 331 -19.85 -13.13 5.99
N ASP A 332 -19.07 -13.69 6.93
CA ASP A 332 -19.40 -14.95 7.61
C ASP A 332 -20.21 -14.77 8.90
N ALA A 333 -20.14 -13.62 9.55
CA ALA A 333 -20.76 -13.38 10.85
C ALA A 333 -22.12 -12.67 10.73
N SER A 334 -23.00 -12.87 11.72
CA SER A 334 -24.13 -11.95 11.89
C SER A 334 -23.64 -10.55 12.27
N ALA A 335 -24.41 -9.51 11.97
CA ALA A 335 -24.05 -8.12 12.31
C ALA A 335 -23.64 -7.96 13.79
N SER A 336 -24.36 -8.59 14.74
CA SER A 336 -24.01 -8.53 16.16
C SER A 336 -22.78 -9.36 16.56
N GLU A 337 -22.41 -10.38 15.80
CA GLU A 337 -21.14 -11.10 15.98
C GLU A 337 -19.97 -10.32 15.40
N PHE A 338 -20.17 -9.68 14.25
CA PHE A 338 -19.18 -8.81 13.63
C PHE A 338 -18.91 -7.56 14.48
N GLU A 339 -19.96 -6.89 14.98
CA GLU A 339 -19.83 -5.78 15.93
C GLU A 339 -18.98 -6.18 17.15
N ARG A 340 -19.24 -7.36 17.72
CA ARG A 340 -18.47 -7.86 18.87
C ARG A 340 -17.01 -8.10 18.52
N PHE A 341 -16.74 -8.71 17.36
CA PHE A 341 -15.37 -8.89 16.86
C PHE A 341 -14.65 -7.54 16.72
N VAL A 342 -15.30 -6.54 16.12
CA VAL A 342 -14.73 -5.20 15.95
C VAL A 342 -14.46 -4.54 17.30
N THR A 343 -15.44 -4.54 18.21
CA THR A 343 -15.37 -3.82 19.48
C THR A 343 -14.51 -4.50 20.54
N GLU A 344 -14.45 -5.83 20.56
CA GLU A 344 -13.74 -6.61 21.59
C GLU A 344 -12.37 -7.14 21.11
N GLU A 345 -12.11 -7.19 19.80
CA GLU A 345 -10.85 -7.73 19.26
C GLU A 345 -10.08 -6.73 18.40
N VAL A 346 -10.72 -6.05 17.44
CA VAL A 346 -10.04 -5.15 16.50
C VAL A 346 -9.67 -3.82 17.15
N VAL A 347 -10.64 -3.09 17.71
CA VAL A 347 -10.39 -1.79 18.34
C VAL A 347 -9.36 -1.91 19.48
N PRO A 348 -9.44 -2.90 20.39
CA PRO A 348 -8.46 -3.07 21.44
C PRO A 348 -7.03 -3.35 20.93
N VAL A 349 -6.85 -4.16 19.88
CA VAL A 349 -5.49 -4.41 19.35
C VAL A 349 -4.90 -3.17 18.68
N VAL A 350 -5.73 -2.34 18.04
CA VAL A 350 -5.30 -1.04 17.49
C VAL A 350 -4.96 -0.06 18.63
N ASP A 351 -5.68 -0.08 19.74
CA ASP A 351 -5.35 0.70 20.94
C ASP A 351 -4.03 0.27 21.57
N GLU A 352 -3.79 -1.05 21.69
CA GLU A 352 -2.53 -1.62 22.16
C GLU A 352 -1.36 -1.22 21.25
N ALA A 353 -1.55 -1.25 19.93
CA ALA A 353 -0.54 -0.80 18.95
C ALA A 353 -0.17 0.68 19.15
N VAL A 354 -1.18 1.56 19.28
CA VAL A 354 -0.97 2.98 19.57
C VAL A 354 -0.26 3.19 20.91
N ALA A 355 -0.62 2.42 21.95
CA ALA A 355 0.00 2.53 23.25
C ALA A 355 1.46 2.04 23.30
N THR A 356 1.80 1.09 22.42
CA THR A 356 3.16 0.54 22.27
C THR A 356 4.07 1.54 21.56
N VAL A 357 3.59 2.14 20.46
CA VAL A 357 4.41 3.03 19.62
C VAL A 357 4.47 4.45 20.16
N LEU A 358 3.38 4.96 20.77
CA LEU A 358 3.32 6.32 21.29
C LEU A 358 3.46 6.36 22.81
N SER A 359 4.41 7.18 23.29
CA SER A 359 4.60 7.46 24.71
C SER A 359 3.32 7.99 25.39
N ALA A 360 3.14 7.67 26.68
CA ALA A 360 2.02 8.16 27.49
C ALA A 360 1.87 9.69 27.44
N ASP A 361 2.96 10.44 27.62
CA ASP A 361 2.96 11.92 27.57
C ASP A 361 2.35 12.48 26.28
N ARG A 362 2.57 11.81 25.14
CA ARG A 362 1.95 12.20 23.86
C ARG A 362 0.48 11.82 23.81
N ARG A 363 0.14 10.59 24.19
CA ARG A 363 -1.24 10.09 24.13
C ARG A 363 -2.18 10.87 25.05
N GLU A 364 -1.67 11.35 26.18
CA GLU A 364 -2.43 12.14 27.18
C GLU A 364 -2.39 13.66 26.90
N SER A 365 -1.68 14.11 25.87
CA SER A 365 -1.60 15.53 25.54
C SER A 365 -2.83 16.00 24.76
N THR A 366 -3.55 16.97 25.33
CA THR A 366 -4.66 17.69 24.66
C THR A 366 -4.23 18.28 23.33
N ALA A 367 -3.05 18.92 23.27
CA ALA A 367 -2.51 19.50 22.05
C ALA A 367 -2.23 18.43 20.98
N PHE A 368 -1.69 17.28 21.38
CA PHE A 368 -1.50 16.16 20.44
C PHE A 368 -2.85 15.62 19.95
N SER A 369 -3.82 15.40 20.84
CA SER A 369 -5.16 14.93 20.46
C SER A 369 -5.84 15.91 19.49
N ALA A 370 -5.75 17.21 19.74
CA ALA A 370 -6.27 18.24 18.84
C ALA A 370 -5.61 18.18 17.46
N ARG A 371 -4.29 17.96 17.37
CA ARG A 371 -3.59 17.81 16.08
C ARG A 371 -4.07 16.59 15.31
N VAL A 372 -4.31 15.47 15.98
CA VAL A 372 -4.88 14.26 15.35
C VAL A 372 -6.31 14.52 14.90
N THR A 373 -7.13 15.20 15.70
CA THR A 373 -8.50 15.57 15.33
C THR A 373 -8.51 16.49 14.09
N VAL A 374 -7.62 17.49 14.01
CA VAL A 374 -7.47 18.35 12.83
C VAL A 374 -7.07 17.53 11.60
N ALA A 375 -6.13 16.59 11.75
CA ALA A 375 -5.72 15.72 10.65
C ALA A 375 -6.85 14.82 10.14
N LEU A 376 -7.70 14.30 11.05
CA LEU A 376 -8.90 13.53 10.69
C LEU A 376 -9.98 14.40 10.02
N LEU A 377 -10.18 15.64 10.48
CA LEU A 377 -11.14 16.57 9.86
C LEU A 377 -10.78 16.83 8.39
N ARG A 378 -9.50 17.07 8.09
CA ARG A 378 -9.05 17.22 6.70
C ARG A 378 -9.26 15.94 5.88
N ARG A 379 -9.06 14.76 6.48
CA ARG A 379 -9.36 13.49 5.80
C ARG A 379 -10.85 13.37 5.49
N ILE A 380 -11.74 13.76 6.42
CA ILE A 380 -13.19 13.77 6.18
C ILE A 380 -13.54 14.66 4.99
N GLU A 381 -12.94 15.84 4.89
CA GLU A 381 -13.13 16.74 3.75
C GLU A 381 -12.73 16.07 2.43
N ASP A 382 -11.52 15.50 2.35
CA ASP A 382 -11.00 14.83 1.15
C ASP A 382 -11.91 13.67 0.70
N GLU A 383 -12.30 12.78 1.62
CA GLU A 383 -13.16 11.63 1.30
C GLU A 383 -14.56 12.08 0.87
N TYR A 384 -15.10 13.10 1.54
CA TYR A 384 -16.46 13.56 1.28
C TYR A 384 -16.56 14.33 -0.05
N ASP A 385 -15.57 15.16 -0.38
CA ASP A 385 -15.48 15.85 -1.68
C ASP A 385 -15.36 14.86 -2.84
N ALA A 386 -14.61 13.76 -2.65
CA ALA A 386 -14.57 12.68 -3.63
C ALA A 386 -15.91 11.94 -3.75
N ALA A 387 -16.68 11.87 -2.67
CA ALA A 387 -17.91 11.08 -2.58
C ALA A 387 -19.17 11.75 -3.13
N VAL A 388 -19.35 13.04 -2.82
CA VAL A 388 -20.60 13.77 -3.02
C VAL A 388 -20.38 14.87 -4.04
N THR A 389 -21.24 14.94 -5.05
CA THR A 389 -21.20 16.04 -6.02
C THR A 389 -21.90 17.30 -5.49
N ASP A 390 -21.65 18.44 -6.12
CA ASP A 390 -22.38 19.70 -5.90
C ASP A 390 -23.91 19.58 -6.01
N GLY A 391 -24.40 18.54 -6.71
CA GLY A 391 -25.81 18.22 -6.85
C GLY A 391 -26.38 17.36 -5.73
N GLU A 392 -25.70 17.24 -4.58
CA GLU A 392 -26.10 16.43 -3.42
C GLU A 392 -26.29 14.94 -3.76
N THR A 393 -25.59 14.47 -4.79
CA THR A 393 -25.63 13.06 -5.22
C THR A 393 -24.37 12.37 -4.76
N ILE A 394 -24.54 11.26 -4.02
CA ILE A 394 -23.46 10.37 -3.62
C ILE A 394 -23.06 9.51 -4.84
N GLU A 395 -21.87 9.77 -5.39
CA GLU A 395 -21.32 9.01 -6.52
C GLU A 395 -20.35 7.91 -6.06
N LEU A 396 -19.54 8.19 -5.03
CA LEU A 396 -18.69 7.17 -4.39
C LEU A 396 -19.24 6.86 -2.99
N TYR A 397 -20.06 5.82 -2.94
CA TYR A 397 -20.74 5.41 -1.71
C TYR A 397 -19.77 4.97 -0.61
N GLY A 398 -18.62 4.38 -0.98
CA GLY A 398 -17.54 4.07 -0.05
C GLY A 398 -17.03 5.33 0.65
N GLU A 399 -16.54 6.31 -0.11
CA GLU A 399 -15.84 7.45 0.51
C GLU A 399 -16.78 8.31 1.38
N TYR A 400 -18.07 8.34 1.02
CA TYR A 400 -19.12 8.95 1.86
C TYR A 400 -19.21 8.29 3.25
N TRP A 401 -19.10 6.96 3.30
CA TRP A 401 -19.17 6.20 4.54
C TRP A 401 -17.86 6.22 5.33
N ASP A 402 -16.71 6.35 4.65
CA ASP A 402 -15.42 6.58 5.29
C ASP A 402 -15.40 7.91 6.04
N ALA A 403 -15.84 9.00 5.40
CA ALA A 403 -16.01 10.31 6.03
C ALA A 403 -16.87 10.22 7.31
N ARG A 404 -17.97 9.46 7.28
CA ARG A 404 -18.84 9.26 8.45
C ARG A 404 -18.19 8.40 9.54
N GLY A 405 -17.42 7.38 9.15
CA GLY A 405 -16.62 6.56 10.06
C GLY A 405 -15.57 7.42 10.80
N PHE A 406 -14.84 8.24 10.05
CA PHE A 406 -13.81 9.14 10.59
C PHE A 406 -14.42 10.22 11.49
N PHE A 407 -15.60 10.74 11.14
CA PHE A 407 -16.29 11.71 11.98
C PHE A 407 -16.65 11.16 13.37
N ARG A 408 -17.01 9.87 13.48
CA ARG A 408 -17.21 9.22 14.78
C ARG A 408 -15.93 9.24 15.63
N ARG A 409 -14.76 9.14 15.00
CA ARG A 409 -13.45 9.22 15.66
C ARG A 409 -13.12 10.65 16.08
N VAL A 410 -13.42 11.64 15.25
CA VAL A 410 -13.34 13.07 15.59
C VAL A 410 -14.15 13.36 16.86
N ARG A 411 -15.41 12.92 16.92
CA ARG A 411 -16.25 13.10 18.13
C ARG A 411 -15.67 12.40 19.35
N ALA A 412 -15.24 11.14 19.23
CA ALA A 412 -14.66 10.41 20.35
C ALA A 412 -13.41 11.09 20.92
N ARG A 413 -12.53 11.62 20.06
CA ARG A 413 -11.35 12.39 20.48
C ARG A 413 -11.72 13.71 21.13
N TYR A 414 -12.66 14.44 20.52
CA TYR A 414 -13.15 15.69 21.08
C TYR A 414 -13.71 15.48 22.49
N ASP A 415 -14.59 14.50 22.68
CA ASP A 415 -15.19 14.21 23.98
C ASP A 415 -14.13 13.86 25.04
N ALA A 416 -13.08 13.12 24.66
CA ALA A 416 -11.98 12.77 25.54
C ALA A 416 -11.13 13.98 25.97
N MET A 417 -10.93 14.96 25.09
CA MET A 417 -10.12 16.15 25.38
C MET A 417 -10.95 17.36 25.85
N ARG A 418 -12.28 17.28 25.76
CA ARG A 418 -13.23 18.38 25.98
C ARG A 418 -13.04 19.07 27.32
N SER A 419 -12.80 18.33 28.41
CA SER A 419 -12.63 18.91 29.75
C SER A 419 -11.41 19.81 29.89
N ASP A 420 -10.41 19.62 29.02
CA ASP A 420 -9.13 20.30 29.10
C ASP A 420 -9.10 21.57 28.24
N LEU A 421 -10.09 21.72 27.35
CA LEU A 421 -10.27 22.91 26.52
C LEU A 421 -10.93 24.05 27.31
N ASP A 422 -10.49 25.28 27.03
CA ASP A 422 -11.12 26.46 27.61
C ASP A 422 -12.59 26.62 27.13
N SER A 423 -13.38 27.42 27.85
CA SER A 423 -14.81 27.57 27.55
C SER A 423 -15.05 28.23 26.18
N GLU A 424 -14.17 29.12 25.74
CA GLU A 424 -14.31 29.80 24.44
C GLU A 424 -14.13 28.79 23.31
N THR A 425 -13.08 27.96 23.33
CA THR A 425 -12.89 26.90 22.32
C THR A 425 -14.07 25.92 22.31
N ARG A 426 -14.59 25.53 23.47
CA ARG A 426 -15.76 24.63 23.54
C ARG A 426 -17.02 25.23 22.94
N GLU A 427 -17.30 26.49 23.26
CA GLU A 427 -18.48 27.21 22.73
C GLU A 427 -18.45 27.36 21.21
N LEU A 428 -17.26 27.34 20.60
CA LEU A 428 -17.09 27.37 19.14
C LEU A 428 -17.13 25.98 18.50
N VAL A 429 -16.43 24.99 19.09
CA VAL A 429 -16.28 23.66 18.47
C VAL A 429 -17.54 22.80 18.57
N GLU A 430 -18.28 22.84 19.69
CA GLU A 430 -19.43 21.94 19.88
C GLU A 430 -20.55 22.16 18.86
N PRO A 431 -21.00 23.41 18.59
CA PRO A 431 -22.05 23.64 17.61
C PRO A 431 -21.62 23.23 16.19
N GLU A 432 -20.38 23.50 15.80
CA GLU A 432 -19.87 23.16 14.47
C GLU A 432 -19.75 21.63 14.28
N LEU A 433 -19.39 20.88 15.33
CA LEU A 433 -19.46 19.41 15.29
C LEU A 433 -20.90 18.89 15.15
N ASP A 434 -21.92 19.60 15.66
CA ASP A 434 -23.31 19.20 15.46
C ASP A 434 -23.81 19.53 14.05
N ILE A 435 -23.36 20.66 13.48
CA ILE A 435 -23.65 21.03 12.08
C ILE A 435 -23.01 20.01 11.12
N LEU A 436 -21.71 19.75 11.26
CA LEU A 436 -20.99 18.78 10.43
C LEU A 436 -21.62 17.38 10.49
N ALA A 437 -22.08 16.95 11.68
CA ALA A 437 -22.77 15.67 11.82
C ALA A 437 -24.06 15.60 11.00
N GLU A 438 -24.82 16.69 10.98
CA GLU A 438 -26.06 16.79 10.21
C GLU A 438 -25.77 16.81 8.70
N GLU A 439 -24.79 17.60 8.27
CA GLU A 439 -24.38 17.71 6.86
C GLU A 439 -23.96 16.35 6.29
N LEU A 440 -23.08 15.64 6.99
CA LEU A 440 -22.66 14.28 6.63
C LEU A 440 -23.87 13.33 6.59
N ARG A 441 -24.83 13.47 7.51
CA ARG A 441 -26.02 12.61 7.57
C ARG A 441 -27.00 12.88 6.42
N THR A 442 -27.12 14.14 5.97
CA THR A 442 -28.05 14.54 4.91
C THR A 442 -27.44 14.52 3.52
N ALA A 443 -26.16 14.16 3.40
CA ALA A 443 -25.41 14.25 2.15
C ALA A 443 -25.43 15.69 1.59
N ALA A 444 -25.21 16.68 2.46
CA ALA A 444 -25.11 18.09 2.07
C ALA A 444 -24.00 18.30 1.01
N PRO A 445 -24.02 19.38 0.23
CA PRO A 445 -22.97 19.68 -0.74
C PRO A 445 -21.57 19.72 -0.09
N PRO A 446 -20.49 19.35 -0.81
CA PRO A 446 -19.13 19.36 -0.26
C PRO A 446 -18.70 20.70 0.33
N TRP A 447 -19.12 21.81 -0.29
CA TRP A 447 -18.80 23.15 0.18
C TRP A 447 -19.44 23.49 1.53
N ASP A 448 -20.59 22.90 1.89
CA ASP A 448 -21.17 23.05 3.24
C ASP A 448 -20.30 22.31 4.26
N VAL A 449 -19.90 21.07 3.97
CA VAL A 449 -19.01 20.27 4.81
C VAL A 449 -17.66 20.96 5.02
N ALA A 450 -17.05 21.50 3.95
CA ALA A 450 -15.81 22.26 4.04
C ALA A 450 -15.97 23.53 4.92
N ASN A 451 -17.08 24.26 4.75
CA ASN A 451 -17.38 25.44 5.57
C ASN A 451 -17.56 25.13 7.06
N SER A 452 -17.95 23.90 7.43
CA SER A 452 -18.01 23.44 8.82
C SER A 452 -16.65 22.94 9.33
N ILE A 453 -15.84 22.34 8.46
CA ILE A 453 -14.50 21.81 8.81
C ILE A 453 -13.49 22.93 9.04
N ASP A 454 -13.48 23.97 8.21
CA ASP A 454 -12.52 25.07 8.29
C ASP A 454 -12.50 25.76 9.68
N PRO A 455 -13.65 26.20 10.23
CA PRO A 455 -13.71 26.75 11.59
C PRO A 455 -13.23 25.77 12.66
N LEU A 456 -13.60 24.49 12.56
CA LEU A 456 -13.16 23.46 13.49
C LEU A 456 -11.64 23.31 13.49
N VAL A 457 -11.03 23.31 12.30
CA VAL A 457 -9.57 23.25 12.13
C VAL A 457 -8.91 24.47 12.77
N ASP A 458 -9.44 25.68 12.52
CA ASP A 458 -8.91 26.92 13.06
C ASP A 458 -9.03 27.00 14.59
N ASP A 459 -10.18 26.64 15.15
CA ASP A 459 -10.45 26.69 16.59
C ASP A 459 -9.60 25.70 17.36
N LEU A 460 -9.47 24.47 16.87
CA LEU A 460 -8.61 23.45 17.48
C LEU A 460 -7.12 23.78 17.31
N SER A 461 -6.72 24.35 16.17
CA SER A 461 -5.34 24.82 15.96
C SER A 461 -4.97 25.96 16.91
N ARG A 462 -5.89 26.90 17.16
CA ARG A 462 -5.69 27.95 18.17
C ARG A 462 -5.56 27.39 19.59
N ALA A 463 -6.27 26.30 19.90
CA ALA A 463 -6.15 25.63 21.20
C ALA A 463 -4.81 24.89 21.37
N ILE A 464 -4.15 24.50 20.27
CA ILE A 464 -2.81 23.88 20.27
C ILE A 464 -1.71 24.89 20.64
N ASP A 465 -1.87 26.15 20.26
CA ASP A 465 -0.84 27.20 20.40
C ASP A 465 -0.91 28.00 21.71
N ARG A 466 -1.96 27.79 22.52
CA ARG A 466 -2.14 28.40 23.85
C ARG A 466 -1.47 27.56 24.93
#